data_AF-W7TBK2-F1
#
_entry.id   AF-W7TBK2-F1
#
_cell.length_a   1.000
_cell.length_b   1.000
_cell.length_c   1.000
_cell.angle_alpha   90.00
_cell.angle_beta   90.00
_cell.angle_gamma   90.00
#
_symmetry.space_group_name_H-M   'P 1'
#
loop_
_entity.id
_entity.type
_entity.pdbx_description
1 polymer ?
#
loop_
_entity_poly.entity_id
_entity_poly.type
_entity_poly.pdbx_seq_one_letter_code
_entity_poly.pdbx_strand_id
1 'polypeptide(L)'
;CWEARLCHPTSRRPKRDEFVVLAVWAFREADERGELAFEAGGGGDREGFAEAVALVDQLLLDGAVNASPVQEAGLRRAQRELADRNLHWPAAAMAELVDQLGAYRGRNAEYETRRFAALISELHARHRSTGPKSQVLGSDEKAETQLKRVRLTALGCRVVDEHTAEVYFAGQTTVFVLRHRSEKIDAARRVAGSTLGRLAVGNVVSESAVRSASRVVRLTTSRVSKTSVTAVGEAWTELPDTVLAGDFAALERELAALPPAFVRARVEAELVRVLPIAEVLGVGYDPGSQRLDAVIADANGTTATVSARYSRFRPAALDALAQALAADPRMISGAVRRVNGAVVLDPYAVLTPDGVVVPDLADGEPAALAAMAWAEPDPVSHAVATALEVAAEAAHRGLGHLTDGVRRRLDHAAATLRRVGLTRTGDLLSEAHTPASWHAAHIRLLVLAERSG
;
A
#
# COMPACT_ATOMS: atom_id res chain seq x y z
N CYS A 1 11.35 -30.36 -1.73
CA CYS A 1 12.72 -29.83 -1.59
C CYS A 1 12.66 -28.65 -0.64
N TRP A 2 13.26 -28.79 0.55
CA TRP A 2 13.22 -27.79 1.62
C TRP A 2 14.40 -26.83 1.44
N GLU A 3 14.16 -25.51 1.45
CA GLU A 3 15.20 -24.49 1.31
C GLU A 3 15.30 -23.69 2.61
N ALA A 4 16.34 -23.95 3.42
CA ALA A 4 16.63 -23.20 4.64
C ALA A 4 17.59 -22.03 4.30
N ARG A 5 17.16 -20.79 4.55
CA ARG A 5 18.01 -19.60 4.44
C ARG A 5 18.31 -19.05 5.85
N LEU A 6 19.58 -19.10 6.24
CA LEU A 6 20.08 -18.55 7.50
C LEU A 6 20.85 -17.25 7.19
N CYS A 7 20.35 -16.11 7.65
CA CYS A 7 21.05 -14.82 7.59
C CYS A 7 21.58 -14.47 8.99
N HIS A 8 22.89 -14.19 9.11
CA HIS A 8 23.52 -13.76 10.37
C HIS A 8 24.07 -12.34 10.22
N PRO A 9 23.84 -11.43 11.19
CA PRO A 9 24.54 -10.15 11.24
C PRO A 9 25.98 -10.33 11.75
N THR A 10 26.93 -9.72 11.04
CA THR A 10 28.30 -9.31 11.43
C THR A 10 29.46 -10.33 11.70
N SER A 11 30.46 -10.24 10.79
CA SER A 11 31.93 -10.12 11.00
C SER A 11 32.79 -11.16 11.75
N ARG A 12 32.40 -12.43 11.89
CA ARG A 12 33.37 -13.54 12.11
C ARG A 12 32.88 -14.81 11.41
N ARG A 13 33.75 -15.48 10.62
CA ARG A 13 33.41 -16.76 9.97
C ARG A 13 33.14 -17.82 11.06
N PRO A 14 31.92 -18.34 11.21
CA PRO A 14 31.62 -19.40 12.18
C PRO A 14 32.22 -20.73 11.69
N LYS A 15 32.55 -21.62 12.64
CA LYS A 15 33.03 -22.97 12.33
C LYS A 15 31.86 -23.78 11.79
N ARG A 16 32.11 -24.59 10.75
CA ARG A 16 31.13 -25.43 10.04
C ARG A 16 30.23 -26.25 10.98
N ASP A 17 30.73 -26.59 12.15
CA ASP A 17 30.05 -27.40 13.17
C ASP A 17 28.89 -26.64 13.86
N GLU A 18 29.01 -25.32 14.06
CA GLU A 18 27.93 -24.49 14.64
C GLU A 18 26.74 -24.36 13.68
N PHE A 19 27.00 -24.33 12.36
CA PHE A 19 25.95 -24.31 11.34
C PHE A 19 25.15 -25.61 11.29
N VAL A 20 25.81 -26.75 11.49
CA VAL A 20 25.13 -28.05 11.50
C VAL A 20 24.21 -28.15 12.72
N VAL A 21 24.65 -27.67 13.88
CA VAL A 21 23.83 -27.66 15.11
C VAL A 21 22.62 -26.74 14.97
N LEU A 22 22.81 -25.51 14.45
CA LEU A 22 21.71 -24.56 14.21
C LEU A 22 20.71 -25.06 13.16
N ALA A 23 21.19 -25.70 12.09
CA ALA A 23 20.33 -26.29 11.08
C ALA A 23 19.51 -27.45 11.66
N VAL A 24 20.14 -28.38 12.39
CA VAL A 24 19.44 -29.51 13.02
C VAL A 24 18.41 -29.02 14.04
N TRP A 25 18.71 -27.97 14.80
CA TRP A 25 17.75 -27.38 15.74
C TRP A 25 16.57 -26.70 15.02
N ALA A 26 16.85 -25.91 13.98
CA ALA A 26 15.81 -25.28 13.16
C ALA A 26 14.91 -26.30 12.44
N PHE A 27 15.47 -27.43 11.98
CA PHE A 27 14.69 -28.52 11.37
C PHE A 27 13.80 -29.24 12.38
N ARG A 28 14.28 -29.49 13.60
CA ARG A 28 13.46 -30.12 14.65
C ARG A 28 12.33 -29.20 15.11
N GLU A 29 12.61 -27.91 15.28
CA GLU A 29 11.59 -26.93 15.67
C GLU A 29 10.54 -26.71 14.57
N ALA A 30 10.95 -26.74 13.29
CA ALA A 30 10.03 -26.68 12.15
C ALA A 30 9.13 -27.93 12.05
N ASP A 31 9.68 -29.12 12.30
CA ASP A 31 8.91 -30.38 12.36
C ASP A 31 7.93 -30.41 13.53
N GLU A 32 8.32 -29.93 14.71
CA GLU A 32 7.44 -29.87 15.89
C GLU A 32 6.29 -28.87 15.71
N ARG A 33 6.49 -27.81 14.91
CA ARG A 33 5.49 -26.76 14.64
C ARG A 33 4.69 -26.99 13.35
N GLY A 34 5.11 -27.93 12.50
CA GLY A 34 4.49 -28.18 11.19
C GLY A 34 4.66 -27.02 10.20
N GLU A 35 5.69 -26.19 10.36
CA GLU A 35 5.92 -25.01 9.53
C GLU A 35 7.01 -25.27 8.48
N LEU A 36 6.75 -24.87 7.21
CA LEU A 36 7.65 -25.12 6.08
C LEU A 36 8.90 -24.19 6.05
N ALA A 37 8.92 -23.14 6.87
CA ALA A 37 10.02 -22.18 6.95
C ALA A 37 10.12 -21.57 8.35
N PHE A 38 11.32 -21.61 8.95
CA PHE A 38 11.62 -21.06 10.26
C PHE A 38 12.95 -20.30 10.22
N GLU A 39 12.98 -19.05 10.71
CA GLU A 39 14.18 -18.22 10.75
C GLU A 39 14.76 -18.18 12.17
N ALA A 40 15.95 -18.76 12.35
CA ALA A 40 16.64 -18.83 13.65
C ALA A 40 17.51 -17.57 13.89
N GLY A 41 17.31 -16.91 15.04
CA GLY A 41 18.08 -15.74 15.48
C GLY A 41 17.28 -14.44 15.44
N GLY A 42 16.52 -14.13 16.50
CA GLY A 42 15.63 -12.96 16.50
C GLY A 42 15.22 -12.37 17.85
N GLY A 43 15.93 -12.68 18.95
CA GLY A 43 15.59 -12.18 20.28
C GLY A 43 15.73 -10.65 20.42
N GLY A 44 16.86 -10.08 19.98
CA GLY A 44 17.20 -8.67 20.24
C GLY A 44 16.40 -7.63 19.45
N ASP A 45 15.91 -7.99 18.25
CA ASP A 45 15.10 -7.08 17.42
C ASP A 45 13.69 -6.88 17.99
N ARG A 46 13.19 -7.85 18.76
CA ARG A 46 11.82 -7.85 19.30
C ARG A 46 11.68 -7.05 20.59
N GLU A 47 12.72 -6.95 21.42
CA GLU A 47 12.67 -6.18 22.67
C GLU A 47 12.46 -4.68 22.42
N GLY A 48 13.26 -4.07 21.53
CA GLY A 48 13.09 -2.65 21.19
C GLY A 48 11.77 -2.35 20.45
N PHE A 49 11.20 -3.35 19.78
CA PHE A 49 9.89 -3.20 19.16
C PHE A 49 8.75 -3.33 20.20
N ALA A 50 8.91 -4.16 21.24
CA ALA A 50 7.92 -4.30 22.31
C ALA A 50 7.68 -2.97 23.05
N GLU A 51 8.72 -2.20 23.33
CA GLU A 51 8.62 -0.87 23.95
C GLU A 51 7.84 0.12 23.06
N ALA A 52 8.11 0.12 21.76
CA ALA A 52 7.39 0.95 20.80
C ALA A 52 5.90 0.57 20.73
N VAL A 53 5.57 -0.71 20.78
CA VAL A 53 4.17 -1.18 20.83
C VAL A 53 3.49 -0.77 22.13
N ALA A 54 4.18 -0.83 23.27
CA ALA A 54 3.62 -0.37 24.54
C ALA A 54 3.23 1.11 24.50
N LEU A 55 4.04 1.97 23.86
CA LEU A 55 3.70 3.38 23.64
C LEU A 55 2.46 3.56 22.74
N VAL A 56 2.32 2.71 21.72
CA VAL A 56 1.14 2.71 20.83
C VAL A 56 -0.12 2.25 21.56
N ASP A 57 -0.01 1.27 22.45
CA ASP A 57 -1.13 0.82 23.28
C ASP A 57 -1.57 1.90 24.28
N GLN A 58 -0.62 2.66 24.84
CA GLN A 58 -0.95 3.84 25.64
C GLN A 58 -1.64 4.93 24.80
N LEU A 59 -1.15 5.17 23.58
CA LEU A 59 -1.82 6.09 22.66
C LEU A 59 -3.24 5.63 22.30
N LEU A 60 -3.49 4.32 22.19
CA LEU A 60 -4.83 3.78 21.94
C LEU A 60 -5.76 3.94 23.14
N LEU A 61 -5.24 3.88 24.37
CA LEU A 61 -6.00 4.15 25.58
C LEU A 61 -6.42 5.62 25.66
N ASP A 62 -5.49 6.53 25.39
CA ASP A 62 -5.73 7.97 25.51
C ASP A 62 -6.43 8.56 24.28
N GLY A 63 -6.15 8.00 23.10
CA GLY A 63 -6.65 8.43 21.81
C GLY A 63 -5.93 9.66 21.23
N ALA A 64 -6.15 9.92 19.95
CA ALA A 64 -5.62 11.10 19.26
C ALA A 64 -6.11 12.42 19.89
N VAL A 65 -7.35 12.43 20.42
CA VAL A 65 -7.96 13.59 21.09
C VAL A 65 -7.15 14.03 22.32
N ASN A 66 -6.63 13.08 23.10
CA ASN A 66 -5.95 13.34 24.36
C ASN A 66 -4.42 13.14 24.29
N ALA A 67 -3.89 12.91 23.09
CA ALA A 67 -2.45 12.70 22.88
C ALA A 67 -1.64 13.93 23.29
N SER A 68 -0.78 13.77 24.30
CA SER A 68 0.06 14.84 24.82
C SER A 68 1.33 15.06 23.97
N PRO A 69 1.94 16.26 24.00
CA PRO A 69 3.23 16.51 23.35
C PRO A 69 4.35 15.58 23.84
N VAL A 70 4.29 15.14 25.11
CA VAL A 70 5.27 14.22 25.71
C VAL A 70 5.15 12.83 25.08
N GLN A 71 3.93 12.33 24.90
CA GLN A 71 3.70 11.05 24.23
C GLN A 71 4.16 11.08 22.79
N GLU A 72 3.83 12.14 22.05
CA GLU A 72 4.31 12.30 20.68
C GLU A 72 5.84 12.34 20.60
N ALA A 73 6.51 13.04 21.52
CA ALA A 73 7.97 13.04 21.59
C ALA A 73 8.53 11.64 21.87
N GLY A 74 7.82 10.85 22.69
CA GLY A 74 8.10 9.43 22.93
C GLY A 74 7.98 8.59 21.65
N LEU A 75 6.87 8.72 20.91
CA LEU A 75 6.65 8.03 19.64
C LEU A 75 7.72 8.41 18.59
N ARG A 76 8.09 9.69 18.49
CA ARG A 76 9.19 10.16 17.63
C ARG A 76 10.54 9.57 18.02
N ARG A 77 10.79 9.35 19.30
CA ARG A 77 12.03 8.68 19.77
C ARG A 77 12.03 7.21 19.39
N ALA A 78 10.95 6.48 19.71
CA ALA A 78 10.79 5.08 19.31
C ALA A 78 10.89 4.90 17.78
N GLN A 79 10.33 5.82 16.99
CA GLN A 79 10.46 5.82 15.53
C GLN A 79 11.93 5.85 15.07
N ARG A 80 12.76 6.70 15.67
CA ARG A 80 14.20 6.79 15.34
C ARG A 80 14.94 5.53 15.77
N GLU A 81 14.66 5.02 16.96
CA GLU A 81 15.27 3.78 17.47
C GLU A 81 14.95 2.57 16.59
N LEU A 82 13.71 2.46 16.09
CA LEU A 82 13.33 1.44 15.11
C LEU A 82 14.11 1.61 13.80
N ALA A 83 14.26 2.85 13.32
CA ALA A 83 15.02 3.14 12.09
C ALA A 83 16.51 2.81 12.24
N ASP A 84 17.13 3.16 13.37
CA ASP A 84 18.54 2.88 13.68
C ASP A 84 18.83 1.37 13.78
N ARG A 85 17.81 0.58 14.13
CA ARG A 85 17.84 -0.90 14.11
C ARG A 85 17.52 -1.51 12.75
N ASN A 86 17.36 -0.69 11.70
CA ASN A 86 16.91 -1.10 10.36
C ASN A 86 15.53 -1.77 10.32
N LEU A 87 14.67 -1.52 11.32
CA LEU A 87 13.27 -1.96 11.31
C LEU A 87 12.44 -0.97 10.48
N HIS A 88 12.69 -0.96 9.16
CA HIS A 88 12.20 0.05 8.23
C HIS A 88 10.67 0.13 8.16
N TRP A 89 9.95 -0.99 8.21
CA TRP A 89 8.49 -0.96 8.10
C TRP A 89 7.80 -0.47 9.38
N PRO A 90 8.16 -0.97 10.59
CA PRO A 90 7.68 -0.38 11.84
C PRO A 90 8.05 1.10 11.99
N ALA A 91 9.28 1.50 11.61
CA ALA A 91 9.70 2.90 11.68
C ALA A 91 8.86 3.80 10.75
N ALA A 92 8.56 3.34 9.53
CA ALA A 92 7.71 4.07 8.60
C ALA A 92 6.25 4.17 9.07
N ALA A 93 5.68 3.08 9.60
CA ALA A 93 4.34 3.09 10.20
C ALA A 93 4.25 4.04 11.39
N MET A 94 5.28 4.07 12.25
CA MET A 94 5.37 5.00 13.38
C MET A 94 5.51 6.46 12.93
N ALA A 95 6.31 6.72 11.90
CA ALA A 95 6.46 8.07 11.34
C ALA A 95 5.12 8.60 10.83
N GLU A 96 4.36 7.79 10.08
CA GLU A 96 3.05 8.19 9.58
C GLU A 96 2.02 8.36 10.71
N LEU A 97 2.06 7.51 11.74
CA LEU A 97 1.20 7.67 12.92
C LEU A 97 1.45 9.01 13.63
N VAL A 98 2.72 9.41 13.73
CA VAL A 98 3.10 10.71 14.29
C VAL A 98 2.64 11.86 13.38
N ASP A 99 2.73 11.71 12.06
CA ASP A 99 2.24 12.72 11.10
C ASP A 99 0.72 12.90 11.22
N GLN A 100 -0.05 11.81 11.39
CA GLN A 100 -1.48 11.87 11.67
C GLN A 100 -1.79 12.65 12.97
N LEU A 101 -1.01 12.45 14.04
CA LEU A 101 -1.15 13.25 15.27
C LEU A 101 -0.79 14.73 15.07
N GLY A 102 0.18 15.01 14.20
CA GLY A 102 0.52 16.37 13.76
C GLY A 102 -0.64 17.03 13.01
N ALA A 103 -1.17 16.35 12.01
CA ALA A 103 -2.30 16.81 11.20
C ALA A 103 -3.53 17.08 12.06
N TYR A 104 -3.86 16.20 13.01
CA TYR A 104 -5.00 16.40 13.91
C TYR A 104 -4.88 17.69 14.74
N ARG A 105 -3.72 17.90 15.38
CA ARG A 105 -3.48 19.12 16.20
C ARG A 105 -3.43 20.38 15.35
N GLY A 106 -2.87 20.28 14.16
CA GLY A 106 -2.85 21.36 13.17
C GLY A 106 -4.21 21.61 12.50
N ARG A 107 -5.23 20.79 12.78
CA ARG A 107 -6.55 20.81 12.11
C ARG A 107 -6.43 20.72 10.59
N ASN A 108 -5.45 19.94 10.12
CA ASN A 108 -5.23 19.67 8.71
C ASN A 108 -6.19 18.58 8.21
N ALA A 109 -6.65 18.72 6.96
CA ALA A 109 -7.52 17.75 6.28
C ALA A 109 -6.83 16.40 6.03
N GLU A 110 -5.50 16.32 6.16
CA GLU A 110 -4.71 15.09 6.07
C GLU A 110 -4.95 14.11 7.24
N TYR A 111 -5.60 14.55 8.32
CA TYR A 111 -5.95 13.64 9.42
C TYR A 111 -7.12 12.74 9.04
N GLU A 112 -6.90 11.43 9.08
CA GLU A 112 -7.91 10.42 8.79
C GLU A 112 -8.03 9.44 9.96
N THR A 113 -9.22 9.40 10.59
CA THR A 113 -9.50 8.55 11.74
C THR A 113 -9.28 7.06 11.43
N ARG A 114 -9.71 6.58 10.26
CA ARG A 114 -9.48 5.20 9.82
C ARG A 114 -8.00 4.89 9.65
N ARG A 115 -7.24 5.82 9.06
CA ARG A 115 -5.80 5.63 8.84
C ARG A 115 -5.05 5.55 10.16
N PHE A 116 -5.37 6.44 11.10
CA PHE A 116 -4.85 6.41 12.46
C PHE A 116 -5.05 5.05 13.14
N ALA A 117 -6.27 4.52 13.11
CA ALA A 117 -6.60 3.21 13.69
C ALA A 117 -5.88 2.04 12.99
N ALA A 118 -5.78 2.09 11.66
CA ALA A 118 -5.08 1.08 10.88
C ALA A 118 -3.57 1.05 11.21
N LEU A 119 -2.91 2.20 11.36
CA LEU A 119 -1.49 2.30 11.71
C LEU A 119 -1.20 1.73 13.11
N ILE A 120 -2.08 1.98 14.07
CA ILE A 120 -2.01 1.39 15.42
C ILE A 120 -2.07 -0.15 15.33
N SER A 121 -3.05 -0.68 14.59
CA SER A 121 -3.21 -2.13 14.41
C SER A 121 -2.06 -2.77 13.63
N GLU A 122 -1.51 -2.06 12.65
CA GLU A 122 -0.37 -2.51 11.86
C GLU A 122 0.87 -2.72 12.72
N LEU A 123 1.22 -1.75 13.57
CA LEU A 123 2.38 -1.86 14.46
C LEU A 123 2.23 -3.08 15.40
N HIS A 124 1.04 -3.28 15.95
CA HIS A 124 0.73 -4.45 16.76
C HIS A 124 0.81 -5.76 15.96
N ALA A 125 0.25 -5.79 14.76
CA ALA A 125 0.25 -6.97 13.89
C ALA A 125 1.67 -7.36 13.47
N ARG A 126 2.52 -6.40 13.08
CA ARG A 126 3.93 -6.65 12.72
C ARG A 126 4.72 -7.20 13.90
N HIS A 127 4.47 -6.69 15.12
CA HIS A 127 5.14 -7.20 16.31
C HIS A 127 4.80 -8.67 16.60
N ARG A 128 3.55 -9.06 16.37
CA ARG A 128 3.07 -10.44 16.58
C ARG A 128 3.33 -11.38 15.40
N SER A 129 3.70 -10.86 14.24
CA SER A 129 3.87 -11.64 13.02
C SER A 129 5.13 -12.53 13.08
N THR A 130 5.01 -13.72 12.50
CA THR A 130 6.08 -14.72 12.38
C THR A 130 6.57 -14.90 10.94
N GLY A 131 6.04 -14.13 9.99
CA GLY A 131 6.47 -14.15 8.58
C GLY A 131 7.91 -13.65 8.38
N PRO A 132 8.42 -13.71 7.14
CA PRO A 132 9.80 -13.33 6.82
C PRO A 132 10.14 -11.92 7.33
N LYS A 133 11.26 -11.77 8.04
CA LYS A 133 11.64 -10.46 8.63
C LYS A 133 11.74 -9.35 7.60
N SER A 134 12.21 -9.63 6.38
CA SER A 134 12.25 -8.67 5.28
C SER A 134 10.86 -8.12 4.90
N GLN A 135 9.81 -8.93 4.99
CA GLN A 135 8.43 -8.50 4.70
C GLN A 135 7.77 -7.81 5.90
N VAL A 136 7.98 -8.35 7.11
CA VAL A 136 7.30 -7.89 8.32
C VAL A 136 8.01 -6.66 8.93
N LEU A 137 9.33 -6.67 8.98
CA LEU A 137 10.16 -5.69 9.68
C LEU A 137 11.00 -4.82 8.73
N GLY A 138 11.43 -5.37 7.59
CA GLY A 138 12.29 -4.70 6.64
C GLY A 138 13.78 -4.70 7.02
N SER A 139 14.19 -5.57 7.95
CA SER A 139 15.56 -5.64 8.49
C SER A 139 16.65 -5.93 7.46
N ASP A 140 16.29 -6.57 6.35
CA ASP A 140 17.24 -6.99 5.31
C ASP A 140 17.36 -5.96 4.17
N GLU A 141 16.51 -4.93 4.18
CA GLU A 141 16.58 -3.84 3.20
C GLU A 141 17.60 -2.80 3.65
N LYS A 142 18.30 -2.19 2.70
CA LYS A 142 19.14 -1.03 3.00
C LYS A 142 18.28 0.23 3.02
N ALA A 143 18.48 1.08 4.02
CA ALA A 143 17.80 2.37 4.15
C ALA A 143 17.86 3.21 2.86
N GLU A 144 19.06 3.38 2.30
CA GLU A 144 19.30 3.95 0.98
C GLU A 144 20.28 3.09 0.17
N THR A 145 20.01 2.94 -1.12
CA THR A 145 20.89 2.27 -2.08
C THR A 145 21.17 3.19 -3.27
N GLN A 146 22.45 3.41 -3.56
CA GLN A 146 22.88 4.13 -4.75
C GLN A 146 22.71 3.25 -5.98
N LEU A 147 21.99 3.76 -6.98
CA LEU A 147 21.79 3.13 -8.27
C LEU A 147 22.63 3.87 -9.32
N LYS A 148 23.45 3.12 -10.05
CA LYS A 148 24.29 3.66 -11.14
C LYS A 148 23.69 3.26 -12.48
N ARG A 149 23.59 4.22 -13.42
CA ARG A 149 23.10 4.02 -14.79
C ARG A 149 21.74 3.30 -14.82
N VAL A 150 20.74 3.91 -14.22
CA VAL A 150 19.38 3.38 -14.19
C VAL A 150 18.68 3.63 -15.52
N ARG A 151 17.99 2.61 -16.03
CA ARG A 151 16.98 2.73 -17.07
C ARG A 151 15.62 2.42 -16.43
N LEU A 152 14.71 3.37 -16.58
CA LEU A 152 13.40 3.36 -15.94
C LEU A 152 12.34 3.60 -17.01
N THR A 153 11.33 2.76 -17.09
CA THR A 153 10.21 2.92 -18.03
C THR A 153 9.01 3.43 -17.28
N ALA A 154 8.47 4.59 -17.67
CA ALA A 154 7.32 5.17 -16.98
C ALA A 154 6.08 4.28 -17.09
N LEU A 155 5.36 4.18 -15.99
CA LEU A 155 4.09 3.49 -15.82
C LEU A 155 2.96 4.48 -15.51
N GLY A 156 3.15 5.77 -15.76
CA GLY A 156 2.16 6.81 -15.47
C GLY A 156 2.41 7.58 -14.17
N CYS A 157 1.39 8.33 -13.76
CA CYS A 157 1.44 9.24 -12.63
C CYS A 157 0.15 9.17 -11.81
N ARG A 158 0.27 9.42 -10.51
CA ARG A 158 -0.85 9.66 -9.59
C ARG A 158 -0.69 11.03 -8.93
N VAL A 159 -1.67 11.90 -9.06
CA VAL A 159 -1.78 13.12 -8.25
C VAL A 159 -2.52 12.76 -6.97
N VAL A 160 -1.80 12.73 -5.86
CA VAL A 160 -2.31 12.27 -4.56
C VAL A 160 -3.12 13.36 -3.89
N ASP A 161 -2.61 14.59 -3.92
CA ASP A 161 -3.22 15.78 -3.36
C ASP A 161 -2.83 17.03 -4.18
N GLU A 162 -3.22 18.22 -3.72
CA GLU A 162 -2.90 19.50 -4.39
C GLU A 162 -1.39 19.80 -4.54
N HIS A 163 -0.57 19.14 -3.74
CA HIS A 163 0.86 19.40 -3.64
C HIS A 163 1.74 18.21 -4.01
N THR A 164 1.19 17.00 -4.13
CA THR A 164 1.96 15.77 -4.26
C THR A 164 1.57 14.98 -5.52
N ALA A 165 2.58 14.67 -6.33
CA ALA A 165 2.47 13.76 -7.46
C ALA A 165 3.47 12.61 -7.34
N GLU A 166 3.07 11.42 -7.77
CA GLU A 166 3.88 10.21 -7.78
C GLU A 166 3.99 9.67 -9.20
N VAL A 167 5.22 9.56 -9.70
CA VAL A 167 5.50 8.93 -11.00
C VAL A 167 6.03 7.53 -10.76
N TYR A 168 5.38 6.54 -11.39
CA TYR A 168 5.75 5.14 -11.25
C TYR A 168 6.66 4.72 -12.39
N PHE A 169 7.72 3.98 -12.09
CA PHE A 169 8.71 3.53 -13.06
C PHE A 169 8.99 2.04 -12.92
N ALA A 170 8.89 1.28 -14.00
CA ALA A 170 9.47 -0.05 -14.06
C ALA A 170 11.00 0.04 -14.20
N GLY A 171 11.72 -0.60 -13.29
CA GLY A 171 13.11 -0.96 -13.46
C GLY A 171 13.25 -2.37 -14.04
N GLN A 172 14.43 -2.97 -13.86
CA GLN A 172 14.72 -4.32 -14.38
C GLN A 172 13.91 -5.44 -13.71
N THR A 173 13.57 -5.29 -12.43
CA THR A 173 12.93 -6.36 -11.63
C THR A 173 11.83 -5.86 -10.71
N THR A 174 11.63 -4.55 -10.62
CA THR A 174 10.70 -3.94 -9.66
C THR A 174 10.23 -2.59 -10.16
N VAL A 175 9.11 -2.13 -9.61
CA VAL A 175 8.62 -0.77 -9.77
C VAL A 175 9.23 0.15 -8.69
N PHE A 176 9.52 1.38 -9.07
CA PHE A 176 9.97 2.48 -8.23
C PHE A 176 8.98 3.65 -8.29
N VAL A 177 8.98 4.49 -7.25
CA VAL A 177 8.14 5.70 -7.19
C VAL A 177 9.00 6.94 -7.06
N LEU A 178 8.84 7.91 -7.93
CA LEU A 178 9.37 9.25 -7.74
C LEU A 178 8.26 10.12 -7.17
N ARG A 179 8.39 10.52 -5.91
CA ARG A 179 7.48 11.45 -5.25
C ARG A 179 7.96 12.89 -5.46
N HIS A 180 7.12 13.73 -6.05
CA HIS A 180 7.34 15.15 -6.25
C HIS A 180 6.37 15.95 -5.40
N ARG A 181 6.88 16.97 -4.68
CA ARG A 181 6.06 17.95 -3.97
C ARG A 181 6.28 19.35 -4.53
N SER A 182 5.19 20.09 -4.76
CA SER A 182 5.20 21.50 -5.16
C SER A 182 3.93 22.21 -4.71
N GLU A 183 3.89 23.54 -4.75
CA GLU A 183 2.70 24.33 -4.36
C GLU A 183 1.46 24.01 -5.21
N LYS A 184 1.68 23.64 -6.47
CA LYS A 184 0.65 23.16 -7.39
C LYS A 184 1.25 22.05 -8.25
N ILE A 185 0.47 21.00 -8.48
CA ILE A 185 0.79 19.96 -9.45
C ILE A 185 0.25 20.33 -10.82
N ASP A 186 1.11 20.28 -11.85
CA ASP A 186 0.75 20.35 -13.26
C ASP A 186 1.76 19.59 -14.12
N ALA A 187 1.39 19.23 -15.36
CA ALA A 187 2.23 18.45 -16.26
C ALA A 187 3.50 19.18 -16.71
N ALA A 188 3.50 20.52 -16.70
CA ALA A 188 4.63 21.36 -17.11
C ALA A 188 5.68 21.52 -16.00
N ARG A 189 5.34 21.17 -14.76
CA ARG A 189 6.19 21.34 -13.59
C ARG A 189 7.53 20.64 -13.75
N ARG A 190 8.61 21.35 -13.43
CA ARG A 190 9.98 20.82 -13.59
C ARG A 190 10.35 19.90 -12.43
N VAL A 191 10.77 18.69 -12.78
CA VAL A 191 11.19 17.63 -11.86
C VAL A 191 12.44 16.96 -12.43
N ALA A 192 13.53 16.94 -11.66
CA ALA A 192 14.80 16.29 -12.03
C ALA A 192 15.32 16.65 -13.44
N GLY A 193 15.15 17.91 -13.87
CA GLY A 193 15.60 18.42 -15.17
C GLY A 193 14.62 18.19 -16.34
N SER A 194 13.51 17.47 -16.14
CA SER A 194 12.44 17.28 -17.12
C SER A 194 11.12 17.91 -16.63
N THR A 195 10.02 17.78 -17.36
CA THR A 195 8.68 18.08 -16.87
C THR A 195 8.02 16.83 -16.29
N LEU A 196 7.07 17.00 -15.37
CA LEU A 196 6.31 15.91 -14.77
C LEU A 196 5.60 15.07 -15.83
N GLY A 197 4.94 15.72 -16.80
CA GLY A 197 4.28 15.04 -17.92
C GLY A 197 5.24 14.19 -18.74
N ARG A 198 6.44 14.72 -19.06
CA ARG A 198 7.46 13.95 -19.79
C ARG A 198 7.99 12.75 -19.00
N LEU A 199 8.11 12.88 -17.69
CA LEU A 199 8.53 11.77 -16.82
C LEU A 199 7.44 10.70 -16.74
N ALA A 200 6.17 11.08 -16.76
CA ALA A 200 5.03 10.15 -16.64
C ALA A 200 4.78 9.30 -17.89
N VAL A 201 5.28 9.72 -19.05
CA VAL A 201 5.11 9.01 -20.35
C VAL A 201 6.44 8.59 -21.01
N GLY A 202 7.55 8.66 -20.27
CA GLY A 202 8.89 8.56 -20.82
C GLY A 202 9.74 7.41 -20.29
N ASN A 203 10.66 6.93 -21.11
CA ASN A 203 11.81 6.17 -20.68
C ASN A 203 12.88 7.14 -20.13
N VAL A 204 13.28 6.94 -18.88
CA VAL A 204 14.26 7.75 -18.17
C VAL A 204 15.57 6.97 -18.05
N VAL A 205 16.65 7.54 -18.57
CA VAL A 205 18.00 7.05 -18.33
C VAL A 205 18.72 8.08 -17.48
N SER A 206 19.24 7.66 -16.32
CA SER A 206 19.96 8.54 -15.41
C SER A 206 21.26 7.88 -14.93
N GLU A 207 22.34 8.64 -14.90
CA GLU A 207 23.64 8.14 -14.46
C GLU A 207 23.67 7.78 -12.97
N SER A 208 22.88 8.48 -12.15
CA SER A 208 22.87 8.31 -10.70
C SER A 208 21.48 8.59 -10.11
N ALA A 209 20.99 7.63 -9.33
CA ALA A 209 19.76 7.74 -8.56
C ALA A 209 19.93 7.09 -7.19
N VAL A 210 19.12 7.49 -6.22
CA VAL A 210 19.08 6.87 -4.88
C VAL A 210 17.72 6.21 -4.69
N ARG A 211 17.72 4.97 -4.21
CA ARG A 211 16.52 4.22 -3.85
C ARG A 211 16.41 4.09 -2.33
N SER A 212 15.25 4.36 -1.75
CA SER A 212 14.95 3.99 -0.35
C SER A 212 14.64 2.48 -0.21
N ALA A 213 14.51 2.00 1.03
CA ALA A 213 13.94 0.68 1.32
C ALA A 213 12.52 0.52 0.73
N SER A 214 11.67 1.54 0.85
CA SER A 214 10.29 1.57 0.31
C SER A 214 10.18 1.72 -1.21
N ARG A 215 11.32 1.64 -1.93
CA ARG A 215 11.44 1.80 -3.39
C ARG A 215 11.09 3.20 -3.93
N VAL A 216 11.13 4.21 -3.07
CA VAL A 216 11.10 5.61 -3.52
C VAL A 216 12.45 5.91 -4.19
N VAL A 217 12.41 6.44 -5.40
CA VAL A 217 13.60 6.83 -6.17
C VAL A 217 13.74 8.34 -6.23
N ARG A 218 14.97 8.80 -5.97
CA ARG A 218 15.38 10.19 -6.15
C ARG A 218 16.43 10.24 -7.25
N LEU A 219 16.08 10.84 -8.38
CA LEU A 219 17.04 11.10 -9.46
C LEU A 219 18.01 12.19 -8.99
N THR A 220 19.31 11.89 -9.01
CA THR A 220 20.31 12.87 -8.55
C THR A 220 20.69 13.80 -9.68
N THR A 221 20.54 15.10 -9.45
CA THR A 221 20.97 16.15 -10.39
C THR A 221 22.33 16.67 -9.96
N SER A 222 23.37 16.41 -10.75
CA SER A 222 24.70 17.01 -10.58
C SER A 222 25.16 17.60 -11.91
N ARG A 223 26.20 18.45 -11.92
CA ARG A 223 26.77 19.01 -13.16
C ARG A 223 27.23 17.95 -14.17
N VAL A 224 27.44 16.70 -13.71
CA VAL A 224 27.91 15.57 -14.52
C VAL A 224 26.78 14.57 -14.80
N SER A 225 25.83 14.40 -13.87
CA SER A 225 24.71 13.46 -14.00
C SER A 225 23.73 13.91 -15.08
N LYS A 226 23.78 13.24 -16.24
CA LYS A 226 22.84 13.44 -17.33
C LYS A 226 21.60 12.55 -17.13
N THR A 227 20.43 13.17 -17.14
CA THR A 227 19.15 12.47 -17.25
C THR A 227 18.59 12.72 -18.64
N SER A 228 18.36 11.66 -19.42
CA SER A 228 17.67 11.73 -20.70
C SER A 228 16.28 11.11 -20.59
N VAL A 229 15.31 11.71 -21.28
CA VAL A 229 13.93 11.26 -21.30
C VAL A 229 13.48 11.12 -22.75
N THR A 230 13.19 9.88 -23.17
CA THR A 230 12.65 9.53 -24.49
C THR A 230 11.22 9.01 -24.34
N ALA A 231 10.44 8.94 -25.42
CA ALA A 231 9.08 8.39 -25.36
C ALA A 231 9.10 6.89 -24.95
N VAL A 232 8.03 6.43 -24.29
CA VAL A 232 7.85 5.01 -23.93
C VAL A 232 7.83 4.10 -25.17
N GLY A 233 7.12 4.50 -26.24
CA GLY A 233 6.96 3.66 -27.43
C GLY A 233 6.28 2.34 -27.09
N GLU A 234 6.86 1.22 -27.52
CA GLU A 234 6.35 -0.12 -27.21
C GLU A 234 7.03 -0.74 -25.98
N ALA A 235 7.81 0.00 -25.19
CA ALA A 235 8.62 -0.55 -24.10
C ALA A 235 7.83 -1.34 -23.03
N TRP A 236 6.51 -1.20 -22.96
CA TRP A 236 5.65 -1.98 -22.07
C TRP A 236 5.56 -3.46 -22.47
N THR A 237 5.77 -3.82 -23.73
CA THR A 237 5.77 -5.22 -24.21
C THR A 237 7.02 -5.99 -23.78
N GLU A 238 8.09 -5.29 -23.43
CA GLU A 238 9.38 -5.86 -23.02
C GLU A 238 9.58 -5.82 -21.49
N LEU A 239 8.54 -5.47 -20.73
CA LEU A 239 8.61 -5.42 -19.28
C LEU A 239 8.77 -6.83 -18.69
N PRO A 240 9.46 -6.97 -17.54
CA PRO A 240 9.59 -8.25 -16.87
C PRO A 240 8.23 -8.76 -16.38
N ASP A 241 8.04 -10.08 -16.32
CA ASP A 241 6.80 -10.75 -15.88
C ASP A 241 6.34 -10.33 -14.48
N THR A 242 7.25 -9.83 -13.64
CA THR A 242 6.92 -9.27 -12.31
C THR A 242 6.10 -7.97 -12.39
N VAL A 243 6.11 -7.31 -13.55
CA VAL A 243 5.40 -6.04 -13.81
C VAL A 243 4.33 -6.26 -14.88
N LEU A 244 4.64 -6.98 -15.96
CA LEU A 244 3.71 -7.30 -17.04
C LEU A 244 2.89 -8.55 -16.72
N ALA A 245 1.61 -8.37 -16.40
CA ALA A 245 0.70 -9.44 -16.03
C ALA A 245 -0.28 -9.76 -17.19
N GLY A 246 0.10 -10.71 -18.04
CA GLY A 246 -0.69 -11.12 -19.22
C GLY A 246 -1.81 -12.13 -18.95
N ASP A 247 -1.82 -12.79 -17.79
CA ASP A 247 -2.84 -13.76 -17.36
C ASP A 247 -3.49 -13.25 -16.07
N PHE A 248 -4.75 -12.82 -16.17
CA PHE A 248 -5.46 -12.24 -15.03
C PHE A 248 -5.84 -13.28 -13.98
N ALA A 249 -6.02 -14.55 -14.36
CA ALA A 249 -6.27 -15.63 -13.42
C ALA A 249 -5.01 -16.01 -12.64
N ALA A 250 -3.84 -15.95 -13.26
CA ALA A 250 -2.56 -16.08 -12.55
C ALA A 250 -2.33 -14.92 -11.59
N LEU A 251 -2.63 -13.68 -12.01
CA LEU A 251 -2.52 -12.51 -11.14
C LEU A 251 -3.48 -12.59 -9.95
N GLU A 252 -4.72 -13.04 -10.15
CA GLU A 252 -5.67 -13.25 -9.04
C GLU A 252 -5.12 -14.24 -8.00
N ARG A 253 -4.57 -15.36 -8.46
CA ARG A 253 -3.97 -16.37 -7.58
C ARG A 253 -2.74 -15.85 -6.83
N GLU A 254 -1.90 -15.05 -7.50
CA GLU A 254 -0.78 -14.35 -6.87
C GLU A 254 -1.29 -13.45 -5.74
N LEU A 255 -2.28 -12.60 -6.03
CA LEU A 255 -2.86 -11.68 -5.04
C LEU A 255 -3.56 -12.42 -3.90
N ALA A 256 -4.21 -13.55 -4.18
CA ALA A 256 -4.87 -14.38 -3.17
C ALA A 256 -3.87 -15.05 -2.20
N ALA A 257 -2.64 -15.29 -2.65
CA ALA A 257 -1.58 -15.89 -1.85
C ALA A 257 -0.83 -14.86 -0.97
N LEU A 258 -1.07 -13.56 -1.17
CA LEU A 258 -0.40 -12.51 -0.42
C LEU A 258 -0.86 -12.48 1.05
N PRO A 259 0.07 -12.22 2.00
CA PRO A 259 -0.31 -11.83 3.36
C PRO A 259 -1.16 -10.55 3.36
N PRO A 260 -1.94 -10.31 4.43
CA PRO A 260 -2.69 -9.06 4.57
C PRO A 260 -1.81 -7.82 4.42
N ALA A 261 -2.31 -6.76 3.78
CA ALA A 261 -1.50 -5.62 3.36
C ALA A 261 -0.75 -4.94 4.51
N PHE A 262 -1.36 -4.87 5.69
CA PHE A 262 -0.77 -4.24 6.88
C PHE A 262 0.43 -5.01 7.48
N VAL A 263 0.70 -6.27 7.09
CA VAL A 263 1.92 -7.00 7.50
C VAL A 263 2.92 -7.22 6.37
N ARG A 264 2.57 -6.85 5.13
CA ARG A 264 3.48 -6.89 3.98
C ARG A 264 4.53 -5.78 4.05
N ALA A 265 5.51 -5.83 3.16
CA ALA A 265 6.51 -4.77 3.07
C ALA A 265 5.84 -3.43 2.72
N ARG A 266 6.21 -2.33 3.40
CA ARG A 266 5.67 -0.98 3.09
C ARG A 266 6.38 -0.40 1.87
N VAL A 267 6.10 -0.99 0.71
CA VAL A 267 6.65 -0.58 -0.58
C VAL A 267 5.58 0.13 -1.38
N GLU A 268 5.84 1.38 -1.74
CA GLU A 268 4.85 2.29 -2.38
C GLU A 268 4.33 1.77 -3.72
N ALA A 269 5.11 0.94 -4.42
CA ALA A 269 4.75 0.36 -5.71
C ALA A 269 4.79 -1.18 -5.75
N GLU A 270 4.48 -1.84 -4.63
CA GLU A 270 4.53 -3.30 -4.54
C GLU A 270 3.61 -3.98 -5.55
N LEU A 271 2.38 -3.47 -5.68
CA LEU A 271 1.30 -4.04 -6.49
C LEU A 271 1.04 -3.26 -7.76
N VAL A 272 2.02 -2.52 -8.26
CA VAL A 272 1.89 -1.88 -9.57
C VAL A 272 2.17 -2.92 -10.65
N ARG A 273 1.23 -3.02 -11.60
CA ARG A 273 1.31 -3.94 -12.74
C ARG A 273 0.93 -3.21 -14.02
N VAL A 274 1.30 -3.81 -15.15
CA VAL A 274 0.84 -3.48 -16.50
C VAL A 274 0.04 -4.67 -17.00
N LEU A 275 -1.22 -4.44 -17.36
CA LEU A 275 -2.16 -5.44 -17.83
C LEU A 275 -2.40 -5.22 -19.33
N PRO A 276 -2.06 -6.19 -20.20
CA PRO A 276 -2.52 -6.19 -21.58
C PRO A 276 -4.04 -6.27 -21.65
N ILE A 277 -4.63 -5.52 -22.56
CA ILE A 277 -6.08 -5.49 -22.79
C ILE A 277 -6.32 -6.15 -24.14
N ALA A 278 -7.04 -7.28 -24.13
CA ALA A 278 -7.52 -7.90 -25.35
C ALA A 278 -8.85 -7.29 -25.79
N GLU A 279 -9.71 -6.95 -24.82
CA GLU A 279 -11.03 -6.36 -25.07
C GLU A 279 -11.47 -5.49 -23.88
N VAL A 280 -12.19 -4.40 -24.17
CA VAL A 280 -12.95 -3.62 -23.19
C VAL A 280 -14.42 -3.99 -23.32
N LEU A 281 -14.95 -4.70 -22.33
CA LEU A 281 -16.31 -5.24 -22.34
C LEU A 281 -17.37 -4.18 -21.99
N GLY A 282 -16.99 -3.15 -21.23
CA GLY A 282 -17.89 -2.07 -20.86
C GLY A 282 -17.20 -1.01 -20.02
N VAL A 283 -17.72 0.22 -20.10
CA VAL A 283 -17.30 1.37 -19.31
C VAL A 283 -18.56 2.04 -18.77
N GLY A 284 -18.60 2.33 -17.48
CA GLY A 284 -19.73 3.00 -16.86
C GLY A 284 -19.31 3.96 -15.77
N TYR A 285 -20.14 4.97 -15.54
CA TYR A 285 -19.98 5.92 -14.45
C TYR A 285 -21.10 5.76 -13.40
N ASP A 286 -20.71 5.79 -12.12
CA ASP A 286 -21.55 5.85 -10.93
C ASP A 286 -21.59 7.29 -10.41
N PRO A 287 -22.69 8.04 -10.65
CA PRO A 287 -22.82 9.39 -10.13
C PRO A 287 -22.86 9.46 -8.60
N GLY A 288 -23.40 8.42 -7.95
CA GLY A 288 -23.58 8.38 -6.50
C GLY A 288 -22.24 8.24 -5.76
N SER A 289 -21.31 7.46 -6.31
CA SER A 289 -19.97 7.30 -5.75
C SER A 289 -18.86 8.05 -6.48
N GLN A 290 -19.23 8.83 -7.50
CA GLN A 290 -18.35 9.58 -8.42
C GLN A 290 -17.19 8.70 -8.92
N ARG A 291 -17.54 7.52 -9.44
CA ARG A 291 -16.58 6.48 -9.81
C ARG A 291 -16.85 6.00 -11.23
N LEU A 292 -15.79 5.85 -12.02
CA LEU A 292 -15.83 5.14 -13.29
C LEU A 292 -15.31 3.73 -13.04
N ASP A 293 -16.10 2.71 -13.42
CA ASP A 293 -15.59 1.35 -13.55
C ASP A 293 -15.69 0.87 -15.00
N ALA A 294 -14.69 0.11 -15.43
CA ALA A 294 -14.66 -0.56 -16.71
C ALA A 294 -14.27 -2.02 -16.54
N VAL A 295 -14.80 -2.89 -17.39
CA VAL A 295 -14.45 -4.31 -17.40
C VAL A 295 -13.56 -4.56 -18.61
N ILE A 296 -12.34 -5.05 -18.35
CA ILE A 296 -11.38 -5.44 -19.38
C ILE A 296 -11.18 -6.95 -19.36
N ALA A 297 -10.83 -7.54 -20.50
CA ALA A 297 -10.50 -8.95 -20.62
C ALA A 297 -9.06 -9.15 -21.11
N ASP A 298 -8.40 -10.20 -20.61
CA ASP A 298 -7.15 -10.69 -21.18
C ASP A 298 -7.40 -11.57 -22.42
N ALA A 299 -6.33 -12.07 -23.04
CA ALA A 299 -6.42 -12.91 -24.24
C ALA A 299 -7.15 -14.25 -24.00
N ASN A 300 -7.33 -14.67 -22.74
CA ASN A 300 -8.07 -15.88 -22.36
C ASN A 300 -9.55 -15.58 -22.05
N GLY A 301 -9.99 -14.32 -22.14
CA GLY A 301 -11.32 -13.89 -21.74
C GLY A 301 -11.51 -13.75 -20.22
N THR A 302 -10.44 -13.84 -19.43
CA THR A 302 -10.52 -13.59 -17.98
C THR A 302 -10.62 -12.10 -17.73
N THR A 303 -11.56 -11.69 -16.88
CA THR A 303 -11.87 -10.27 -16.67
C THR A 303 -11.17 -9.66 -15.48
N ALA A 304 -10.82 -8.38 -15.60
CA ALA A 304 -10.44 -7.50 -14.49
C ALA A 304 -11.27 -6.21 -14.54
N THR A 305 -11.43 -5.55 -13.39
CA THR A 305 -12.15 -4.27 -13.29
C THR A 305 -11.16 -3.12 -13.17
N VAL A 306 -11.22 -2.15 -14.05
CA VAL A 306 -10.55 -0.85 -13.88
C VAL A 306 -11.50 0.04 -13.09
N SER A 307 -11.06 0.62 -11.98
CA SER A 307 -11.91 1.45 -11.11
C SER A 307 -11.18 2.75 -10.73
N ALA A 308 -11.74 3.90 -11.10
CA ALA A 308 -11.18 5.22 -10.81
C ALA A 308 -12.24 6.14 -10.18
N ARG A 309 -11.85 6.87 -9.12
CA ARG A 309 -12.72 7.86 -8.47
C ARG A 309 -12.36 9.30 -8.87
N TYR A 310 -13.40 10.12 -8.94
CA TYR A 310 -13.24 11.56 -9.11
C TYR A 310 -12.38 12.15 -7.99
N SER A 311 -11.54 13.10 -8.36
CA SER A 311 -10.78 13.92 -7.42
C SER A 311 -10.75 15.34 -7.92
N ARG A 312 -10.97 16.31 -7.02
CA ARG A 312 -10.88 17.74 -7.36
C ARG A 312 -9.49 18.18 -7.85
N PHE A 313 -8.45 17.41 -7.52
CA PHE A 313 -7.08 17.66 -7.95
C PHE A 313 -6.82 17.15 -9.38
N ARG A 314 -7.79 16.43 -9.97
CA ARG A 314 -7.68 15.73 -11.25
C ARG A 314 -9.01 15.78 -12.01
N PRO A 315 -9.58 16.97 -12.26
CA PRO A 315 -10.97 17.11 -12.68
C PRO A 315 -11.29 16.36 -13.99
N ALA A 316 -10.37 16.37 -14.96
CA ALA A 316 -10.54 15.70 -16.26
C ALA A 316 -10.10 14.23 -16.29
N ALA A 317 -9.67 13.64 -15.16
CA ALA A 317 -9.06 12.32 -15.17
C ALA A 317 -10.04 11.21 -15.57
N LEU A 318 -11.30 11.28 -15.13
CA LEU A 318 -12.29 10.26 -15.49
C LEU A 318 -12.64 10.32 -16.99
N ASP A 319 -12.73 11.52 -17.56
CA ASP A 319 -12.98 11.72 -18.99
C ASP A 319 -11.81 11.22 -19.84
N ALA A 320 -10.58 11.55 -19.46
CA ALA A 320 -9.38 11.09 -20.13
C ALA A 320 -9.25 9.56 -20.08
N LEU A 321 -9.60 8.95 -18.94
CA LEU A 321 -9.63 7.50 -18.80
C LEU A 321 -10.72 6.87 -19.69
N ALA A 322 -11.93 7.40 -19.68
CA ALA A 322 -13.03 6.90 -20.51
C ALA A 322 -12.68 6.97 -22.00
N GLN A 323 -12.11 8.09 -22.45
CA GLN A 323 -11.66 8.29 -23.83
C GLN A 323 -10.54 7.32 -24.20
N ALA A 324 -9.53 7.14 -23.33
CA ALA A 324 -8.44 6.21 -23.58
C ALA A 324 -8.93 4.75 -23.66
N LEU A 325 -9.90 4.37 -22.83
CA LEU A 325 -10.51 3.04 -22.87
C LEU A 325 -11.38 2.80 -24.13
N ALA A 326 -11.91 3.86 -24.72
CA ALA A 326 -12.64 3.79 -25.99
C ALA A 326 -11.73 3.81 -27.23
N ALA A 327 -10.47 4.24 -27.07
CA ALA A 327 -9.51 4.46 -28.16
C ALA A 327 -8.60 3.25 -28.42
N ASP A 328 -9.19 2.04 -28.46
CA ASP A 328 -8.48 0.77 -28.70
C ASP A 328 -7.27 0.56 -27.76
N PRO A 329 -7.49 0.55 -26.42
CA PRO A 329 -6.41 0.48 -25.45
C PRO A 329 -5.68 -0.86 -25.55
N ARG A 330 -4.34 -0.81 -25.61
CA ARG A 330 -3.49 -2.01 -25.70
C ARG A 330 -3.08 -2.54 -24.34
N MET A 331 -2.77 -1.63 -23.42
CA MET A 331 -2.29 -1.97 -22.08
C MET A 331 -2.68 -0.89 -21.08
N ILE A 332 -2.83 -1.25 -19.82
CA ILE A 332 -3.10 -0.31 -18.73
C ILE A 332 -2.18 -0.59 -17.55
N SER A 333 -1.61 0.47 -16.98
CA SER A 333 -0.81 0.39 -15.77
C SER A 333 -1.62 0.88 -14.57
N GLY A 334 -1.38 0.30 -13.40
CA GLY A 334 -2.05 0.70 -12.19
C GLY A 334 -1.68 -0.14 -10.99
N ALA A 335 -2.13 0.29 -9.82
CA ALA A 335 -2.10 -0.56 -8.63
C ALA A 335 -3.21 -1.60 -8.72
N VAL A 336 -2.86 -2.87 -8.57
CA VAL A 336 -3.82 -3.97 -8.54
C VAL A 336 -4.12 -4.39 -7.12
N ARG A 337 -5.36 -4.80 -6.89
CA ARG A 337 -5.83 -5.41 -5.66
C ARG A 337 -6.83 -6.51 -6.00
N ARG A 338 -7.11 -7.36 -5.02
CA ARG A 338 -8.12 -8.40 -5.13
C ARG A 338 -9.38 -7.97 -4.39
N VAL A 339 -10.53 -8.12 -5.03
CA VAL A 339 -11.85 -7.75 -4.50
C VAL A 339 -12.81 -8.86 -4.81
N ASN A 340 -13.38 -9.53 -3.81
CA ASN A 340 -14.36 -10.60 -4.02
C ASN A 340 -13.92 -11.68 -5.05
N GLY A 341 -12.61 -11.95 -5.13
CA GLY A 341 -12.05 -12.91 -6.09
C GLY A 341 -11.84 -12.40 -7.52
N ALA A 342 -11.97 -11.10 -7.74
CA ALA A 342 -11.62 -10.45 -9.00
C ALA A 342 -10.41 -9.52 -8.83
N VAL A 343 -9.66 -9.34 -9.92
CA VAL A 343 -8.61 -8.32 -10.00
C VAL A 343 -9.28 -6.97 -10.23
N VAL A 344 -8.95 -5.99 -9.39
CA VAL A 344 -9.33 -4.59 -9.55
C VAL A 344 -8.09 -3.73 -9.68
N LEU A 345 -8.05 -2.90 -10.72
CA LEU A 345 -6.93 -2.02 -11.05
C LEU A 345 -7.34 -0.55 -10.85
N ASP A 346 -6.54 0.19 -10.08
CA ASP A 346 -6.61 1.65 -9.98
C ASP A 346 -5.60 2.28 -10.96
N PRO A 347 -6.06 2.92 -12.06
CA PRO A 347 -5.23 3.19 -13.22
C PRO A 347 -4.31 4.41 -13.09
N TYR A 348 -3.06 4.27 -13.52
CA TYR A 348 -2.07 5.36 -13.61
C TYR A 348 -1.86 5.85 -15.04
N ALA A 349 -1.90 4.95 -16.02
CA ALA A 349 -1.80 5.30 -17.43
C ALA A 349 -2.40 4.20 -18.34
N VAL A 350 -2.80 4.60 -19.54
CA VAL A 350 -3.32 3.72 -20.59
C VAL A 350 -2.46 3.90 -21.83
N LEU A 351 -1.98 2.80 -22.41
CA LEU A 351 -1.29 2.80 -23.70
C LEU A 351 -2.32 2.58 -24.81
N THR A 352 -2.50 3.58 -25.67
CA THR A 352 -3.34 3.53 -26.88
C THR A 352 -2.45 3.51 -28.13
N PRO A 353 -3.01 3.34 -29.34
CA PRO A 353 -2.24 3.44 -30.59
C PRO A 353 -1.55 4.80 -30.77
N ASP A 354 -2.13 5.87 -30.20
CA ASP A 354 -1.60 7.25 -30.30
C ASP A 354 -0.56 7.59 -29.21
N GLY A 355 -0.40 6.72 -28.22
CA GLY A 355 0.61 6.85 -27.17
C GLY A 355 0.08 6.59 -25.76
N VAL A 356 0.86 7.00 -24.77
CA VAL A 356 0.51 6.83 -23.36
C VAL A 356 -0.33 8.01 -22.88
N VAL A 357 -1.55 7.73 -22.44
CA VAL A 357 -2.45 8.68 -21.77
C VAL A 357 -2.27 8.52 -20.26
N VAL A 358 -2.06 9.64 -19.56
CA VAL A 358 -1.96 9.69 -18.09
C VAL A 358 -3.16 10.48 -17.56
N PRO A 359 -4.24 9.80 -17.12
CA PRO A 359 -5.49 10.47 -16.75
C PRO A 359 -5.31 11.61 -15.74
N ASP A 360 -4.45 11.38 -14.76
CA ASP A 360 -4.15 12.30 -13.67
C ASP A 360 -3.47 13.62 -14.08
N LEU A 361 -2.88 13.66 -15.27
CA LEU A 361 -2.22 14.82 -15.84
C LEU A 361 -2.97 15.38 -17.06
N ALA A 362 -4.19 14.89 -17.31
CA ALA A 362 -5.02 15.37 -18.40
C ALA A 362 -5.50 16.80 -18.12
N ASP A 363 -5.38 17.64 -19.14
CA ASP A 363 -5.96 18.98 -19.15
C ASP A 363 -7.41 18.90 -19.68
N GLY A 364 -8.29 19.76 -19.15
CA GLY A 364 -9.67 19.87 -19.64
C GLY A 364 -10.68 20.10 -18.52
N GLU A 365 -11.93 20.34 -18.92
CA GLU A 365 -13.08 20.40 -18.03
C GLU A 365 -13.82 19.05 -18.04
N PRO A 366 -14.44 18.64 -16.90
CA PRO A 366 -15.18 17.39 -16.84
C PRO A 366 -16.33 17.34 -17.86
N ALA A 367 -16.50 16.20 -18.52
CA ALA A 367 -17.61 15.97 -19.44
C ALA A 367 -18.67 15.03 -18.82
N ALA A 368 -19.82 14.93 -19.48
CA ALA A 368 -20.88 14.03 -19.05
C ALA A 368 -20.52 12.58 -19.43
N LEU A 369 -20.25 11.76 -18.42
CA LEU A 369 -19.99 10.32 -18.58
C LEU A 369 -21.29 9.52 -18.63
N ALA A 370 -21.31 8.45 -19.43
CA ALA A 370 -22.46 7.56 -19.54
C ALA A 370 -22.70 6.81 -18.23
N ALA A 371 -23.91 6.94 -17.69
CA ALA A 371 -24.32 6.18 -16.52
C ALA A 371 -24.54 4.70 -16.87
N MET A 372 -24.12 3.81 -15.97
CA MET A 372 -24.42 2.38 -16.04
C MET A 372 -25.22 1.98 -14.80
N ALA A 373 -26.04 0.92 -14.89
CA ALA A 373 -26.72 0.38 -13.72
C ALA A 373 -25.70 -0.33 -12.82
N TRP A 374 -25.60 0.11 -11.57
CA TRP A 374 -24.65 -0.44 -10.59
C TRP A 374 -25.33 -1.40 -9.65
N ALA A 375 -24.60 -2.46 -9.27
CA ALA A 375 -25.02 -3.33 -8.18
C ALA A 375 -25.04 -2.55 -6.86
N GLU A 376 -26.06 -2.80 -6.04
CA GLU A 376 -26.10 -2.27 -4.68
C GLU A 376 -24.88 -2.74 -3.87
N PRO A 377 -24.40 -1.93 -2.90
CA PRO A 377 -23.30 -2.34 -2.03
C PRO A 377 -23.62 -3.66 -1.33
N ASP A 378 -22.68 -4.61 -1.39
CA ASP A 378 -22.81 -5.88 -0.67
C ASP A 378 -23.04 -5.64 0.84
N PRO A 379 -24.10 -6.24 1.45
CA PRO A 379 -24.42 -6.03 2.85
C PRO A 379 -23.29 -6.40 3.82
N VAL A 380 -22.43 -7.38 3.47
CA VAL A 380 -21.29 -7.77 4.31
C VAL A 380 -20.23 -6.67 4.25
N SER A 381 -19.86 -6.20 3.06
CA SER A 381 -18.91 -5.10 2.87
C SER A 381 -19.37 -3.83 3.57
N HIS A 382 -20.67 -3.51 3.50
CA HIS A 382 -21.23 -2.37 4.22
C HIS A 382 -21.08 -2.52 5.74
N ALA A 383 -21.44 -3.68 6.30
CA ALA A 383 -21.32 -3.96 7.73
C ALA A 383 -19.85 -3.87 8.22
N VAL A 384 -18.90 -4.40 7.45
CA VAL A 384 -17.47 -4.32 7.76
C VAL A 384 -16.97 -2.87 7.71
N ALA A 385 -17.37 -2.09 6.69
CA ALA A 385 -16.99 -0.68 6.57
C ALA A 385 -17.53 0.16 7.74
N THR A 386 -18.78 -0.07 8.15
CA THR A 386 -19.37 0.59 9.34
C THR A 386 -18.62 0.21 10.61
N ALA A 387 -18.31 -1.08 10.81
CA ALA A 387 -17.56 -1.52 11.97
C ALA A 387 -16.15 -0.92 12.03
N LEU A 388 -15.46 -0.78 10.89
CA LEU A 388 -14.19 -0.08 10.78
C LEU A 388 -14.30 1.39 11.19
N GLU A 389 -15.34 2.12 10.76
CA GLU A 389 -15.55 3.51 11.19
C GLU A 389 -15.68 3.63 12.70
N VAL A 390 -16.54 2.80 13.30
CA VAL A 390 -16.83 2.91 14.73
C VAL A 390 -15.61 2.48 15.56
N ALA A 391 -14.90 1.44 15.14
CA ALA A 391 -13.64 1.03 15.78
C ALA A 391 -12.56 2.12 15.67
N ALA A 392 -12.48 2.79 14.52
CA ALA A 392 -11.54 3.89 14.31
C ALA A 392 -11.90 5.11 15.17
N GLU A 393 -13.18 5.44 15.28
CA GLU A 393 -13.69 6.49 16.16
C GLU A 393 -13.40 6.19 17.64
N ALA A 394 -13.45 4.92 18.05
CA ALA A 394 -13.04 4.51 19.39
C ALA A 394 -11.55 4.76 19.63
N ALA A 395 -10.68 4.42 18.66
CA ALA A 395 -9.25 4.71 18.76
C ALA A 395 -8.95 6.23 18.75
N HIS A 396 -9.69 6.99 17.93
CA HIS A 396 -9.56 8.45 17.89
C HIS A 396 -9.84 9.09 19.25
N ARG A 397 -10.92 8.69 19.93
CA ARG A 397 -11.26 9.22 21.26
C ARG A 397 -10.44 8.62 22.40
N GLY A 398 -9.94 7.41 22.24
CA GLY A 398 -9.22 6.66 23.26
C GLY A 398 -10.14 5.69 24.00
N LEU A 399 -9.69 4.44 24.17
CA LEU A 399 -10.47 3.41 24.84
C LEU A 399 -10.79 3.75 26.31
N GLY A 400 -9.89 4.51 26.97
CA GLY A 400 -10.08 5.02 28.33
C GLY A 400 -11.13 6.14 28.44
N HIS A 401 -11.52 6.75 27.32
CA HIS A 401 -12.39 7.93 27.27
C HIS A 401 -13.66 7.71 26.43
N LEU A 402 -14.04 6.46 26.16
CA LEU A 402 -15.24 6.17 25.38
C LEU A 402 -16.51 6.60 26.12
N THR A 403 -17.33 7.40 25.45
CA THR A 403 -18.68 7.76 25.91
C THR A 403 -19.66 6.60 25.68
N ASP A 404 -20.78 6.60 26.41
CA ASP A 404 -21.85 5.61 26.23
C ASP A 404 -22.43 5.59 24.81
N GLY A 405 -22.38 6.73 24.11
CA GLY A 405 -22.78 6.83 22.71
C GLY A 405 -21.89 5.99 21.78
N VAL A 406 -20.57 6.02 21.99
CA VAL A 406 -19.62 5.23 21.19
C VAL A 406 -19.74 3.75 21.52
N ARG A 407 -19.86 3.40 22.81
CA ARG A 407 -20.05 2.02 23.25
C ARG A 407 -21.28 1.39 22.61
N ARG A 408 -22.43 2.08 22.66
CA ARG A 408 -23.66 1.62 21.98
C ARG A 408 -23.50 1.44 20.47
N ARG A 409 -22.70 2.29 19.81
CA ARG A 409 -22.41 2.15 18.38
C ARG A 409 -21.50 0.96 18.08
N LEU A 410 -20.53 0.66 18.94
CA LEU A 410 -19.71 -0.55 18.85
C LEU A 410 -20.60 -1.80 18.98
N ASP A 411 -21.48 -1.83 19.98
CA ASP A 411 -22.42 -2.93 20.20
C ASP A 411 -23.38 -3.11 19.02
N HIS A 412 -23.87 -2.00 18.46
CA HIS A 412 -24.73 -2.03 17.27
C HIS A 412 -23.99 -2.56 16.04
N ALA A 413 -22.75 -2.10 15.80
CA ALA A 413 -21.92 -2.60 14.71
C ALA A 413 -21.61 -4.10 14.90
N ALA A 414 -21.30 -4.52 16.12
CA ALA A 414 -21.10 -5.93 16.47
C ALA A 414 -22.34 -6.78 16.20
N ALA A 415 -23.53 -6.32 16.59
CA ALA A 415 -24.79 -7.00 16.31
C ALA A 415 -25.08 -7.11 14.81
N THR A 416 -24.77 -6.07 14.04
CA THR A 416 -24.91 -6.09 12.57
C THR A 416 -23.94 -7.09 11.92
N LEU A 417 -22.68 -7.16 12.37
CA LEU A 417 -21.72 -8.17 11.92
C LEU A 417 -22.22 -9.60 12.17
N ARG A 418 -22.79 -9.87 13.36
CA ARG A 418 -23.42 -11.18 13.66
C ARG A 418 -24.57 -11.49 12.71
N ARG A 419 -25.42 -10.50 12.41
CA ARG A 419 -26.58 -10.66 11.52
C ARG A 419 -26.19 -11.03 10.09
N VAL A 420 -25.06 -10.52 9.60
CA VAL A 420 -24.51 -10.85 8.28
C VAL A 420 -23.59 -12.09 8.30
N GLY A 421 -23.58 -12.85 9.40
CA GLY A 421 -22.85 -14.12 9.52
C GLY A 421 -21.40 -14.02 10.02
N LEU A 422 -20.90 -12.82 10.35
CA LEU A 422 -19.55 -12.59 10.87
C LEU A 422 -19.50 -12.67 12.40
N THR A 423 -20.06 -13.74 12.98
CA THR A 423 -20.31 -13.87 14.44
C THR A 423 -19.07 -13.62 15.28
N ARG A 424 -17.95 -14.32 14.99
CA ARG A 424 -16.69 -14.16 15.72
C ARG A 424 -16.14 -12.73 15.66
N THR A 425 -16.30 -12.03 14.53
CA THR A 425 -15.86 -10.64 14.40
C THR A 425 -16.74 -9.71 15.23
N GLY A 426 -18.05 -9.97 15.25
CA GLY A 426 -18.99 -9.27 16.13
C GLY A 426 -18.65 -9.46 17.61
N ASP A 427 -18.33 -10.68 18.04
CA ASP A 427 -17.95 -10.98 19.43
C ASP A 427 -16.69 -10.24 19.86
N LEU A 428 -15.64 -10.30 19.05
CA LEU A 428 -14.40 -9.55 19.30
C LEU A 428 -14.66 -8.04 19.37
N LEU A 429 -15.51 -7.51 18.50
CA LEU A 429 -15.82 -6.07 18.49
C LEU A 429 -16.61 -5.63 19.73
N SER A 430 -17.54 -6.46 20.23
CA SER A 430 -18.25 -6.14 21.48
C SER A 430 -17.35 -6.16 22.71
N GLU A 431 -16.24 -6.90 22.67
CA GLU A 431 -15.27 -6.98 23.77
C GLU A 431 -14.12 -5.97 23.63
N ALA A 432 -14.14 -5.11 22.60
CA ALA A 432 -13.04 -4.21 22.23
C ALA A 432 -12.87 -3.00 23.20
N HIS A 433 -12.62 -3.28 24.48
CA HIS A 433 -12.49 -2.29 25.55
C HIS A 433 -11.05 -2.14 26.06
N THR A 434 -10.19 -3.13 25.77
CA THR A 434 -8.75 -3.08 26.07
C THR A 434 -7.96 -3.01 24.75
N PRO A 435 -6.69 -2.54 24.77
CA PRO A 435 -5.85 -2.53 23.57
C PRO A 435 -5.79 -3.89 22.88
N ALA A 436 -5.53 -4.97 23.63
CA ALA A 436 -5.42 -6.32 23.07
C ALA A 436 -6.70 -6.79 22.37
N SER A 437 -7.86 -6.63 23.02
CA SER A 437 -9.16 -6.99 22.42
C SER A 437 -9.52 -6.11 21.22
N TRP A 438 -9.18 -4.82 21.27
CA TRP A 438 -9.44 -3.90 20.18
C TRP A 438 -8.59 -4.22 18.96
N HIS A 439 -7.29 -4.49 19.13
CA HIS A 439 -6.41 -4.93 18.04
C HIS A 439 -6.92 -6.23 17.41
N ALA A 440 -7.33 -7.21 18.22
CA ALA A 440 -7.87 -8.47 17.72
C ALA A 440 -9.12 -8.27 16.85
N ALA A 441 -10.03 -7.38 17.27
CA ALA A 441 -11.22 -7.02 16.50
C ALA A 441 -10.85 -6.26 15.21
N HIS A 442 -10.02 -5.21 15.33
CA HIS A 442 -9.70 -4.32 14.22
C HIS A 442 -8.86 -5.00 13.14
N ILE A 443 -7.85 -5.80 13.52
CA ILE A 443 -7.07 -6.61 12.57
C ILE A 443 -7.99 -7.55 11.78
N ARG A 444 -8.94 -8.21 12.45
CA ARG A 444 -9.90 -9.09 11.78
C ARG A 444 -10.81 -8.32 10.82
N LEU A 445 -11.23 -7.11 11.17
CA LEU A 445 -11.99 -6.23 10.29
C LEU A 445 -11.16 -5.78 9.07
N LEU A 446 -9.88 -5.43 9.24
CA LEU A 446 -8.99 -5.07 8.13
C LEU A 446 -8.81 -6.24 7.15
N VAL A 447 -8.59 -7.47 7.66
CA VAL A 447 -8.49 -8.67 6.81
C VAL A 447 -9.78 -8.95 6.05
N LEU A 448 -10.94 -8.73 6.67
CA LEU A 448 -12.23 -8.91 6.01
C LEU A 448 -12.45 -7.83 4.95
N ALA A 449 -12.12 -6.57 5.24
CA ALA A 449 -12.23 -5.48 4.29
C ALA A 449 -11.36 -5.68 3.04
N GLU A 450 -10.14 -6.19 3.20
CA GLU A 450 -9.27 -6.56 2.07
C GLU A 450 -9.83 -7.68 1.20
N ARG A 451 -10.71 -8.54 1.75
CA ARG A 451 -11.29 -9.67 1.02
C ARG A 451 -12.64 -9.35 0.39
N SER A 452 -13.40 -8.44 1.01
CA SER A 452 -14.78 -8.12 0.65
C SER A 452 -14.95 -6.81 -0.16
N GLY A 453 -13.99 -5.88 -0.07
CA GLY A 453 -14.07 -4.53 -0.66
C GLY A 453 -13.28 -4.35 -1.94
#